data_AF-A0A8T0HCY8-F1
#
_entry.id   AF-A0A8T0HCY8-F1
#
_cell.length_a   1.000
_cell.length_b   1.000
_cell.length_c   1.000
_cell.angle_alpha   90.00
_cell.angle_beta   90.00
_cell.angle_gamma   90.00
#
_symmetry.space_group_name_H-M   'P 1'
#
loop_
_entity.id
_entity.type
_entity.pdbx_description
1 polymer ?
#
loop_
_entity_poly.entity_id
_entity_poly.type
_entity_poly.pdbx_seq_one_letter_code
_entity_poly.pdbx_strand_id
1 'polypeptide(L)'
;MGPLFIHPGKPLGKEEGFLGLEERPASSLSLPRLLVCLPERHSAAPPSGKMAKSKNHTAHNQSYKNHKNGIKKVKKHKYTSRKGMDPKFLRNQRYAKKHNRSGAAGEVEETEE
;
A
#
# COMPACT_ATOMS: atom_id res chain seq x y z
N MET A 1 -18.53 33.27 35.52
CA MET A 1 -19.12 32.01 36.00
C MET A 1 -19.94 31.41 34.88
N GLY A 2 -19.32 30.54 34.09
CA GLY A 2 -19.96 29.72 33.06
C GLY A 2 -19.12 28.45 32.91
N PRO A 3 -19.70 27.25 32.82
CA PRO A 3 -18.94 26.01 32.92
C PRO A 3 -18.13 25.72 31.64
N LEU A 4 -16.83 25.55 31.84
CA LEU A 4 -15.88 25.03 30.85
C LEU A 4 -16.22 23.55 30.59
N PHE A 5 -16.77 23.23 29.43
CA PHE A 5 -16.89 21.84 28.98
C PHE A 5 -15.62 21.43 28.22
N ILE A 6 -14.72 20.80 28.95
CA ILE A 6 -13.54 20.08 28.42
C ILE A 6 -14.04 18.69 27.99
N HIS A 7 -13.96 18.37 26.70
CA HIS A 7 -14.10 16.99 26.24
C HIS A 7 -12.71 16.37 25.99
N PRO A 8 -12.44 15.17 26.55
CA PRO A 8 -11.16 14.50 26.45
C PRO A 8 -10.91 13.91 25.06
N GLY A 9 -9.64 13.93 24.65
CA GLY A 9 -9.16 13.29 23.44
C GLY A 9 -9.38 11.78 23.44
N LYS A 10 -9.52 11.23 22.24
CA LYS A 10 -9.29 9.82 21.94
C LYS A 10 -8.23 9.72 20.85
N PRO A 11 -7.03 9.19 21.14
CA PRO A 11 -6.19 8.59 20.13
C PRO A 11 -6.69 7.17 19.83
N LEU A 12 -6.37 6.64 18.65
CA LEU A 12 -5.90 5.27 18.42
C LEU A 12 -6.15 4.89 16.96
N GLY A 13 -5.08 4.38 16.34
CA GLY A 13 -5.05 3.96 14.95
C GLY A 13 -5.97 2.78 14.69
N LYS A 14 -6.38 2.68 13.42
CA LYS A 14 -6.94 1.47 12.83
C LYS A 14 -6.10 1.13 11.62
N GLU A 15 -5.04 0.37 11.90
CA GLU A 15 -4.39 -0.53 10.98
C GLU A 15 -5.22 -1.83 11.02
N GLU A 16 -6.14 -2.02 10.07
CA GLU A 16 -6.91 -3.27 9.89
C GLU A 16 -7.31 -3.28 8.40
N GLY A 17 -7.11 -4.30 7.57
CA GLY A 17 -6.63 -5.65 7.82
C GLY A 17 -6.12 -6.27 6.52
N PHE A 18 -5.04 -7.00 6.71
CA PHE A 18 -4.49 -8.06 5.88
C PHE A 18 -5.61 -8.91 5.24
N LEU A 19 -5.73 -8.87 3.90
CA LEU A 19 -6.63 -9.76 3.18
C LEU A 19 -6.08 -11.19 3.23
N GLY A 20 -6.59 -11.93 4.22
CA GLY A 20 -7.05 -13.31 4.14
C GLY A 20 -6.33 -14.24 3.17
N LEU A 21 -5.41 -15.02 3.70
CA LEU A 21 -5.24 -16.41 3.27
C LEU A 21 -6.55 -17.14 3.56
N GLU A 22 -7.26 -17.51 2.49
CA GLU A 22 -8.44 -18.37 2.56
C GLU A 22 -7.99 -19.78 2.99
N GLU A 23 -8.19 -20.09 4.28
CA GLU A 23 -8.20 -21.46 4.77
C GLU A 23 -9.45 -22.17 4.24
N ARG A 24 -9.27 -23.32 3.58
CA ARG A 24 -10.36 -24.21 3.18
C ARG A 24 -10.43 -25.41 4.14
N PRO A 25 -11.60 -25.70 4.75
CA PRO A 25 -11.75 -26.77 5.72
C PRO A 25 -11.77 -28.16 5.08
N ALA A 26 -11.08 -29.08 5.76
CA ALA A 26 -11.10 -30.50 5.49
C ALA A 26 -12.50 -31.08 5.77
N SER A 27 -13.04 -31.83 4.81
CA SER A 27 -14.11 -32.80 5.06
C SER A 27 -13.78 -34.10 4.34
N SER A 28 -13.57 -35.13 5.16
CA SER A 28 -13.94 -36.54 4.99
C SER A 28 -13.96 -37.10 3.57
N LEU A 29 -13.18 -38.16 3.32
CA LEU A 29 -13.71 -39.46 2.93
C LEU A 29 -12.60 -40.54 3.02
N SER A 30 -12.85 -41.49 3.93
CA SER A 30 -12.38 -42.89 4.01
C SER A 30 -11.08 -43.33 3.28
N LEU A 31 -10.06 -43.66 4.08
CA LEU A 31 -9.01 -44.63 3.70
C LEU A 31 -9.64 -46.03 3.50
N PRO A 32 -9.05 -46.88 2.64
CA PRO A 32 -8.38 -48.02 3.27
C PRO A 32 -7.10 -48.55 2.58
N ARG A 33 -6.25 -49.07 3.47
CA ARG A 33 -5.37 -50.25 3.35
C ARG A 33 -4.12 -50.22 2.45
N LEU A 34 -3.00 -50.17 3.18
CA LEU A 34 -1.85 -51.08 3.11
C LEU A 34 -1.07 -51.14 1.78
N LEU A 35 -0.05 -50.30 1.68
CA LEU A 35 1.25 -50.76 1.21
C LEU A 35 2.33 -50.25 2.15
N VAL A 36 3.10 -51.21 2.64
CA VAL A 36 4.22 -51.05 3.57
C VAL A 36 5.35 -50.33 2.82
N CYS A 37 5.57 -49.05 3.11
CA CYS A 37 6.85 -48.40 2.83
C CYS A 37 7.41 -47.95 4.18
N LEU A 38 8.18 -48.86 4.77
CA LEU A 38 9.10 -48.57 5.86
C LEU A 38 9.96 -47.36 5.44
N PRO A 39 10.00 -46.23 6.18
CA PRO A 39 10.95 -45.20 5.87
C PRO A 39 12.34 -45.75 6.20
N GLU A 40 13.10 -46.09 5.16
CA GLU A 40 14.54 -46.22 5.33
C GLU A 40 15.02 -44.94 5.99
N ARG A 41 15.54 -45.12 7.21
CA ARG A 41 16.20 -44.10 7.98
C ARG A 41 17.44 -43.73 7.18
N HIS A 42 17.30 -42.80 6.25
CA HIS A 42 18.44 -42.08 5.72
C HIS A 42 19.09 -41.41 6.91
N SER A 43 20.18 -42.01 7.38
CA SER A 43 21.22 -41.39 8.18
C SER A 43 21.66 -40.12 7.45
N ALA A 44 20.96 -39.03 7.68
CA ALA A 44 21.33 -37.71 7.20
C ALA A 44 22.52 -37.24 8.06
N ALA A 45 23.72 -37.69 7.68
CA ALA A 45 24.95 -37.06 8.12
C ALA A 45 24.86 -35.55 7.79
N PRO A 46 25.27 -34.66 8.71
CA PRO A 46 25.27 -33.24 8.42
C PRO A 46 26.18 -32.97 7.21
N PRO A 47 25.78 -32.14 6.23
CA PRO A 47 26.63 -31.85 5.09
C PRO A 47 27.94 -31.22 5.60
N SER A 48 29.02 -32.00 5.57
CA SER A 48 30.39 -31.58 5.86
C SER A 48 30.98 -30.78 4.68
N GLY A 49 30.19 -29.86 4.14
CA GLY A 49 30.57 -28.99 3.05
C GLY A 49 30.86 -27.61 3.60
N LYS A 50 32.12 -27.18 3.53
CA LYS A 50 32.52 -25.78 3.69
C LYS A 50 31.51 -24.91 2.94
N MET A 51 30.84 -23.98 3.63
CA MET A 51 29.87 -23.09 2.98
C MET A 51 30.53 -22.44 1.77
N ALA A 52 30.16 -22.89 0.58
CA ALA A 52 30.67 -22.31 -0.66
C ALA A 52 30.22 -20.85 -0.69
N LYS A 53 31.17 -19.94 -0.89
CA LYS A 53 30.87 -18.52 -0.85
C LYS A 53 29.93 -18.17 -2.01
N SER A 54 28.73 -17.70 -1.68
CA SER A 54 27.75 -17.23 -2.67
C SER A 54 28.05 -15.78 -3.08
N LYS A 55 27.48 -15.35 -4.21
CA LYS A 55 27.60 -13.98 -4.71
C LYS A 55 26.91 -13.01 -3.72
N ASN A 56 27.65 -12.04 -3.20
CA ASN A 56 27.13 -11.12 -2.18
C ASN A 56 26.11 -10.09 -2.72
N HIS A 57 26.09 -9.80 -4.02
CA HIS A 57 25.17 -8.83 -4.64
C HIS A 57 25.04 -9.04 -6.15
N THR A 58 23.84 -8.84 -6.73
CA THR A 58 23.62 -8.87 -8.18
C THR A 58 22.47 -7.96 -8.63
N ALA A 59 22.70 -7.22 -9.72
CA ALA A 59 21.68 -6.42 -10.42
C ALA A 59 21.16 -7.11 -11.70
N HIS A 60 21.65 -8.31 -12.03
CA HIS A 60 21.56 -8.92 -13.36
C HIS A 60 20.12 -9.09 -13.89
N ASN A 61 19.14 -9.35 -13.03
CA ASN A 61 17.74 -9.55 -13.42
C ASN A 61 16.80 -8.43 -12.95
N GLN A 62 17.33 -7.32 -12.44
CA GLN A 62 16.48 -6.25 -11.92
C GLN A 62 15.81 -5.49 -13.06
N SER A 63 16.58 -5.12 -14.10
CA SER A 63 16.04 -4.43 -15.28
C SER A 63 14.96 -5.24 -15.97
N TYR A 64 15.21 -6.53 -16.23
CA TYR A 64 14.22 -7.40 -16.88
C TYR A 64 12.89 -7.47 -16.11
N LYS A 65 12.94 -7.66 -14.77
CA LYS A 65 11.74 -7.66 -13.93
C LYS A 65 11.01 -6.31 -13.92
N ASN A 66 11.77 -5.21 -13.85
CA ASN A 66 11.19 -3.85 -13.87
C ASN A 66 10.47 -3.56 -15.19
N HIS A 67 10.96 -4.11 -16.30
CA HIS A 67 10.38 -3.90 -17.63
C HIS A 67 9.30 -4.93 -18.01
N LYS A 68 9.15 -6.06 -17.30
CA LYS A 68 8.12 -7.08 -17.58
C LYS A 68 6.70 -6.49 -17.66
N ASN A 69 6.35 -5.59 -16.74
CA ASN A 69 5.07 -4.87 -16.73
C ASN A 69 5.19 -3.42 -17.24
N GLY A 70 6.41 -3.04 -17.64
CA GLY A 70 6.82 -1.68 -17.95
C GLY A 70 6.94 -0.77 -16.72
N ILE A 71 7.85 0.20 -16.80
CA ILE A 71 7.95 1.27 -15.80
C ILE A 71 6.77 2.23 -16.01
N LYS A 72 5.79 2.18 -15.11
CA LYS A 72 4.61 3.05 -15.19
C LYS A 72 4.98 4.49 -14.82
N LYS A 73 4.58 5.44 -15.65
CA LYS A 73 4.70 6.87 -15.35
C LYS A 73 3.72 7.25 -14.24
N VAL A 74 4.06 8.26 -13.45
CA VAL A 74 3.14 8.83 -12.46
C VAL A 74 1.88 9.32 -13.16
N LYS A 75 0.71 9.01 -12.59
CA LYS A 75 -0.59 9.40 -13.14
C LYS A 75 -0.75 10.93 -13.04
N LYS A 76 -1.12 11.57 -14.15
CA LYS A 76 -1.46 13.00 -14.17
C LYS A 76 -2.92 13.15 -13.76
N HIS A 77 -3.16 13.88 -12.67
CA HIS A 77 -4.50 14.23 -12.20
C HIS A 77 -4.82 15.69 -12.55
N LYS A 78 -6.11 16.03 -12.71
CA LYS A 78 -6.55 17.43 -12.97
C LYS A 78 -6.06 18.39 -11.89
N TYR A 79 -6.01 17.92 -10.64
CA TYR A 79 -5.50 18.68 -9.50
C TYR A 79 -4.39 17.87 -8.82
N THR A 80 -3.23 18.48 -8.65
CA THR A 80 -2.07 17.89 -7.94
C THR A 80 -2.13 18.21 -6.45
N SER A 81 -1.36 17.47 -5.65
CA SER A 81 -1.25 17.74 -4.21
C SER A 81 -0.61 19.10 -3.94
N ARG A 82 -1.14 19.86 -2.97
CA ARG A 82 -0.59 21.15 -2.52
C ARG A 82 0.49 21.01 -1.43
N LYS A 83 0.96 19.78 -1.17
CA LYS A 83 1.96 19.48 -0.14
C LYS A 83 3.32 20.05 -0.56
N GLY A 84 4.04 20.67 0.38
CA GLY A 84 5.35 21.30 0.13
C GLY A 84 5.27 22.68 -0.53
N MET A 85 4.07 23.25 -0.69
CA MET A 85 3.85 24.58 -1.22
C MET A 85 3.91 25.63 -0.10
N ASP A 86 4.35 26.85 -0.40
CA ASP A 86 4.53 27.93 0.57
C ASP A 86 3.26 28.18 1.42
N PRO A 87 3.35 28.04 2.76
CA PRO A 87 2.23 28.32 3.67
C PRO A 87 1.60 29.71 3.48
N LYS A 88 2.37 30.75 3.14
CA LYS A 88 1.84 32.11 2.94
C LYS A 88 0.91 32.16 1.73
N PHE A 89 1.34 31.59 0.60
CA PHE A 89 0.47 31.43 -0.56
C PHE A 89 -0.74 30.54 -0.27
N LEU A 90 -0.57 29.44 0.47
CA LEU A 90 -1.69 28.55 0.81
C LEU A 90 -2.76 29.28 1.62
N ARG A 91 -2.37 30.15 2.57
CA ARG A 91 -3.28 31.01 3.34
C ARG A 91 -4.01 31.98 2.42
N ASN A 92 -3.29 32.70 1.55
CA ASN A 92 -3.89 33.65 0.62
C ASN A 92 -4.90 32.97 -0.32
N GLN A 93 -4.52 31.84 -0.94
CA GLN A 93 -5.42 31.13 -1.85
C GLN A 93 -6.70 30.66 -1.14
N ARG A 94 -6.62 30.26 0.14
CA ARG A 94 -7.80 29.89 0.93
C ARG A 94 -8.73 31.08 1.16
N TYR A 95 -8.20 32.27 1.45
CA TYR A 95 -9.00 33.48 1.61
C TYR A 95 -9.64 33.92 0.29
N ALA A 96 -8.86 33.98 -0.80
CA ALA A 96 -9.38 34.32 -2.13
C ALA A 96 -10.52 33.38 -2.55
N LYS A 97 -10.31 32.06 -2.46
CA LYS A 97 -11.37 31.07 -2.72
C LYS A 97 -12.56 31.20 -1.76
N LYS A 98 -12.34 31.63 -0.52
CA LYS A 98 -13.42 31.78 0.46
C LYS A 98 -14.42 32.85 0.02
N HIS A 99 -13.93 33.98 -0.47
CA HIS A 99 -14.70 35.19 -0.77
C HIS A 99 -15.08 35.33 -2.25
N ASN A 100 -14.39 34.65 -3.17
CA ASN A 100 -14.74 34.65 -4.61
C ASN A 100 -15.81 33.62 -4.98
N ARG A 101 -16.28 32.81 -4.02
CA ARG A 101 -17.33 31.79 -4.25
C ARG A 101 -18.68 32.37 -4.65
N SER A 102 -18.97 33.62 -4.30
CA SER A 102 -20.18 34.34 -4.72
C SER A 102 -20.04 35.04 -6.07
N GLY A 103 -18.82 35.34 -6.53
CA GLY A 103 -18.58 35.95 -7.86
C GLY A 103 -18.63 34.94 -9.00
N ALA A 104 -18.20 33.69 -8.75
CA ALA A 104 -18.22 32.63 -9.76
C ALA A 104 -19.62 32.06 -10.07
N ALA A 105 -20.64 32.40 -9.27
CA ALA A 105 -22.04 32.10 -9.59
C ALA A 105 -22.69 33.21 -10.45
N GLY A 106 -22.03 34.35 -10.64
CA GLY A 106 -22.55 35.50 -11.38
C GLY A 106 -21.76 35.85 -12.66
N GLU A 107 -20.67 35.17 -12.96
CA GLU A 107 -19.88 35.39 -14.19
C GLU A 107 -19.84 34.10 -15.03
N VAL A 108 -21.00 33.77 -15.58
CA VAL A 108 -21.15 32.91 -16.75
C VAL A 108 -22.06 33.70 -17.71
N GLU A 109 -21.54 34.82 -18.21
CA GLU A 109 -22.17 35.62 -19.26
C GLU A 109 -21.08 35.98 -20.28
N GLU A 110 -21.42 35.70 -21.54
CA GLU A 110 -20.86 36.23 -22.79
C GLU A 110 -19.36 36.04 -23.08
N THR A 111 -19.09 35.06 -23.94
CA THR A 111 -18.41 35.34 -25.22
C THR A 111 -18.91 34.32 -26.25
N GLU A 112 -19.89 34.73 -27.04
CA GLU A 112 -20.14 34.23 -28.39
C GLU A 112 -19.05 34.81 -29.32
N GLU A 113 -18.27 33.95 -29.99
CA GLU A 113 -18.04 33.90 -31.46
C GLU A 113 -17.08 32.74 -31.80
#